data_AF-A0A813HF16-F1
#
_entry.id   AF-A0A813HF16-F1
#
_cell.length_a   1.000
_cell.length_b   1.000
_cell.length_c   1.000
_cell.angle_alpha   90.00
_cell.angle_beta   90.00
_cell.angle_gamma   90.00
#
_symmetry.space_group_name_H-M   'P 1'
#
loop_
_entity.id
_entity.type
_entity.pdbx_description
1 polymer ?
#
loop_
_entity_poly.entity_id
_entity_poly.type
_entity_poly.pdbx_seq_one_letter_code
_entity_poly.pdbx_strand_id
1 'polypeptide(L)'
;MSLAAMSLAVALVVILGLCASPTAAVAADKGSAGGDFLAPSRSVLLPEPATLRWDEQPAPGGEARGVLTVPLDPSDADSPSLELEVRMKLSRIQPAPLGPLLMP
;
A
#
# COMPACT_ATOMS: atom_id res chain seq x y z
N MET A 1 28.90 -17.04 37.63
CA MET A 1 27.85 -16.49 36.74
C MET A 1 27.54 -17.58 35.73
N SER A 2 26.40 -18.26 35.94
CA SER A 2 26.14 -19.63 35.44
C SER A 2 25.52 -19.60 34.04
N LEU A 3 26.13 -20.32 33.09
CA LEU A 3 25.68 -20.46 31.68
C LEU A 3 24.22 -20.91 31.53
N ALA A 4 23.64 -21.53 32.55
CA ALA A 4 22.25 -22.01 32.54
C ALA A 4 21.21 -20.88 32.42
N ALA A 5 21.53 -19.66 32.88
CA ALA A 5 20.59 -18.54 32.88
C ALA A 5 20.39 -17.90 31.50
N MET A 6 21.38 -17.99 30.59
CA MET A 6 21.27 -17.41 29.24
C MET A 6 20.48 -18.30 28.28
N SER A 7 20.44 -19.62 28.50
CA SER A 7 19.71 -20.55 27.63
C SER A 7 18.19 -20.46 27.77
N LEU A 8 17.70 -20.13 28.97
CA LEU A 8 16.25 -19.99 29.23
C LEU A 8 15.67 -18.72 28.58
N ALA A 9 16.45 -17.64 28.49
CA ALA A 9 16.01 -16.39 27.87
C ALA A 9 15.85 -16.52 26.35
N VAL A 10 16.70 -17.29 25.67
CA VAL A 10 16.63 -17.49 24.22
C VAL A 10 15.45 -18.41 23.84
N ALA A 11 15.16 -19.43 24.65
CA ALA A 11 14.02 -20.31 24.42
C ALA A 11 12.66 -19.57 24.58
N LEU A 12 12.57 -18.63 25.53
CA LEU A 12 11.32 -17.88 25.77
C LEU A 12 11.00 -16.90 24.63
N VAL A 13 12.01 -16.31 23.98
CA VAL A 13 11.84 -15.37 22.86
C VAL A 13 11.41 -16.10 21.58
N VAL A 14 11.89 -17.33 21.34
CA VAL A 14 11.48 -18.13 20.18
C VAL A 14 10.05 -18.66 20.32
N ILE A 15 9.60 -18.99 21.54
CA ILE A 15 8.23 -19.49 21.79
C ILE A 15 7.18 -18.36 21.72
N LEU A 16 7.54 -17.12 22.08
CA LEU A 16 6.64 -15.96 21.93
C LEU A 16 6.61 -15.37 20.50
N GLY A 17 7.60 -15.69 19.65
CA GLY A 17 7.67 -15.22 18.26
C GLY A 17 6.92 -16.09 17.24
N LEU A 18 6.45 -17.28 17.62
CA LEU A 18 5.85 -18.26 16.70
C LEU A 18 4.30 -18.24 16.63
N CYS A 19 3.64 -17.25 17.25
CA CYS A 19 2.17 -17.11 17.23
C CYS A 19 1.65 -16.06 16.22
N ALA A 20 2.51 -15.49 15.38
CA ALA A 20 2.08 -14.59 14.30
C ALA A 20 2.07 -15.36 12.97
N SER A 21 0.97 -16.05 12.68
CA SER A 21 0.65 -16.50 11.32
C SER A 21 -0.82 -16.24 11.06
N PRO A 22 -1.19 -15.29 10.20
CA PRO A 22 -2.58 -15.14 9.78
C PRO A 22 -2.94 -16.31 8.87
N THR A 23 -3.78 -17.22 9.40
CA THR A 23 -4.41 -18.29 8.65
C THR A 23 -5.43 -17.68 7.69
N ALA A 24 -5.20 -17.89 6.39
CA ALA A 24 -6.18 -17.69 5.34
C ALA A 24 -7.39 -18.60 5.57
N ALA A 25 -8.59 -18.03 5.57
CA ALA A 25 -9.84 -18.77 5.42
C ALA A 25 -10.74 -18.00 4.45
N VAL A 26 -10.82 -18.55 3.23
CA VAL A 26 -11.77 -18.17 2.17
C VAL A 26 -13.05 -18.99 2.35
N ALA A 27 -14.19 -18.30 2.38
CA ALA A 27 -15.51 -18.78 1.93
C ALA A 27 -16.41 -17.52 1.84
N ALA A 28 -16.74 -17.03 0.64
CA ALA A 28 -17.96 -17.31 -0.14
C ALA A 28 -19.25 -17.12 0.69
N ASP A 29 -20.34 -16.50 0.27
CA ASP A 29 -20.85 -15.79 -0.91
C ASP A 29 -22.28 -15.35 -0.48
N LYS A 30 -22.84 -14.28 -1.07
CA LYS A 30 -24.25 -14.15 -1.51
C LYS A 30 -24.73 -12.70 -1.60
N GLY A 31 -24.77 -12.20 -2.84
CA GLY A 31 -25.76 -11.23 -3.34
C GLY A 31 -25.83 -9.88 -2.61
N SER A 32 -26.55 -8.87 -3.06
CA SER A 32 -27.29 -8.60 -4.29
C SER A 32 -27.74 -7.14 -4.11
N ALA A 33 -27.78 -6.40 -5.21
CA ALA A 33 -28.52 -5.15 -5.39
C ALA A 33 -28.02 -3.89 -4.65
N GLY A 34 -27.41 -3.00 -5.44
CA GLY A 34 -27.78 -1.57 -5.48
C GLY A 34 -27.59 -0.76 -4.21
N GLY A 35 -26.45 -0.08 -4.10
CA GLY A 35 -26.26 1.00 -3.14
C GLY A 35 -24.80 1.36 -3.00
N ASP A 36 -24.50 2.63 -3.16
CA ASP A 36 -23.26 3.30 -2.75
C ASP A 36 -22.01 3.11 -3.63
N PHE A 37 -21.85 4.10 -4.51
CA PHE A 37 -20.60 4.57 -5.09
C PHE A 37 -19.66 5.06 -3.96
N LEU A 38 -19.19 4.15 -3.11
CA LEU A 38 -18.18 4.40 -2.08
C LEU A 38 -16.95 3.55 -2.39
N ALA A 39 -16.31 3.82 -3.53
CA ALA A 39 -14.89 3.56 -3.60
C ALA A 39 -14.26 4.37 -2.44
N PRO A 40 -13.46 3.77 -1.54
CA PRO A 40 -12.79 4.52 -0.49
C PRO A 40 -12.08 5.68 -1.17
N SER A 41 -12.25 6.90 -0.64
CA SER A 41 -11.65 8.12 -1.18
C SER A 41 -10.12 8.00 -1.13
N ARG A 42 -9.53 7.28 -2.09
CA ARG A 42 -8.10 7.05 -2.22
C ARG A 42 -7.50 8.39 -2.65
N SER A 43 -7.05 9.14 -1.65
CA SER A 43 -6.37 10.42 -1.87
C SER A 43 -5.03 10.15 -2.55
N VAL A 44 -4.70 10.92 -3.58
CA VAL A 44 -3.38 10.90 -4.22
C VAL A 44 -2.26 11.18 -3.21
N LEU A 45 -2.58 11.88 -2.11
CA LEU A 45 -1.63 12.18 -1.04
C LEU A 45 -1.36 10.98 -0.11
N LEU A 46 -2.25 9.99 -0.11
CA LEU A 46 -2.18 8.80 0.75
C LEU A 46 -2.57 7.56 -0.09
N PRO A 47 -1.72 7.18 -1.06
CA PRO A 47 -1.95 6.00 -1.89
C PRO A 47 -1.79 4.70 -1.08
N GLU A 48 -2.24 3.60 -1.67
CA GLU A 48 -1.94 2.26 -1.17
C GLU A 48 -0.43 2.01 -1.28
N PRO A 49 0.26 1.76 -0.15
CA PRO A 49 1.73 1.75 -0.11
C PRO A 49 2.36 0.58 -0.89
N ALA A 50 1.58 -0.46 -1.17
CA ALA A 50 1.98 -1.56 -2.04
C ALA A 50 2.04 -1.16 -3.52
N THR A 51 1.31 -0.12 -3.93
CA THR A 51 1.28 0.34 -5.32
C THR A 51 2.14 1.58 -5.52
N LEU A 52 1.98 2.61 -4.68
CA LEU A 52 2.75 3.84 -4.78
C LEU A 52 3.21 4.25 -3.38
N ARG A 53 4.52 4.40 -3.21
CA ARG A 53 5.12 4.87 -1.96
C ARG A 53 5.84 6.18 -2.22
N TRP A 54 5.41 7.24 -1.53
CA TRP A 54 6.15 8.49 -1.51
C TRP A 54 7.36 8.39 -0.58
N ASP A 55 8.48 8.99 -0.98
CA ASP A 55 9.69 9.09 -0.14
C ASP A 55 9.43 9.99 1.07
N GLU A 56 8.64 11.04 0.87
CA GLU A 56 8.19 11.99 1.89
C GLU A 56 6.68 12.26 1.72
N GLN A 57 6.01 12.66 2.80
CA GLN A 57 4.58 12.98 2.74
C GLN A 57 4.34 14.15 1.75
N PRO A 58 3.61 13.94 0.65
CA PRO A 58 3.38 14.98 -0.35
C PRO A 58 2.59 16.16 0.22
N ALA A 59 3.01 17.38 -0.12
CA ALA A 59 2.33 18.62 0.24
C ALA A 59 1.70 19.31 -1.00
N PRO A 60 0.53 19.95 -0.86
CA PRO A 60 -0.09 20.72 -1.95
C PRO A 60 0.85 21.80 -2.51
N GLY A 61 0.98 21.88 -3.83
CA GLY A 61 1.90 22.81 -4.49
C GLY A 61 3.38 22.41 -4.49
N GLY A 62 3.73 21.34 -3.77
CA GLY A 62 5.08 20.81 -3.67
C GLY A 62 5.42 19.81 -4.77
N GLU A 63 6.67 19.40 -4.79
CA GLU A 63 7.13 18.25 -5.57
C GLU A 63 7.14 17.01 -4.68
N ALA A 64 6.57 15.92 -5.18
CA ALA A 64 6.58 14.61 -4.55
C ALA A 64 7.45 13.66 -5.37
N ARG A 65 8.19 12.79 -4.68
CA ARG A 65 8.99 11.72 -5.27
C ARG A 65 8.67 10.41 -4.59
N GLY A 66 8.69 9.33 -5.35
CA GLY A 66 8.35 8.03 -4.82
C GLY A 66 8.57 6.91 -5.82
N VAL A 67 8.18 5.73 -5.40
CA VAL A 67 8.31 4.49 -6.17
C VAL A 67 6.91 3.94 -6.45
N LEU A 68 6.63 3.72 -7.73
CA LEU A 68 5.44 3.02 -8.21
C LEU A 68 5.81 1.57 -8.53
N THR A 69 5.13 0.64 -7.87
CA THR A 69 5.29 -0.80 -8.10
C THR A 69 4.18 -1.28 -9.02
N VAL A 70 4.54 -1.88 -10.15
CA VAL A 70 3.58 -2.44 -11.11
C VAL A 70 3.98 -3.87 -11.49
N PRO A 71 3.02 -4.80 -11.66
CA PRO A 71 3.33 -6.10 -12.22
C PRO A 71 3.81 -5.96 -13.67
N LEU A 72 4.77 -6.78 -14.08
CA LEU A 72 5.27 -6.79 -15.47
C LEU A 72 4.18 -7.25 -16.43
N ASP A 73 3.41 -8.26 -16.04
CA ASP A 73 2.18 -8.67 -16.74
C ASP A 73 0.96 -8.27 -15.90
N PRO A 74 0.12 -7.33 -16.37
CA PRO A 74 -1.05 -6.88 -15.62
C PRO A 74 -2.13 -7.97 -15.44
N SER A 75 -2.07 -9.07 -16.21
CA SER A 75 -3.04 -10.16 -16.13
C SER A 75 -2.60 -11.27 -15.17
N ASP A 76 -1.33 -11.28 -14.76
CA ASP A 76 -0.73 -12.30 -13.90
C ASP A 76 -0.20 -11.66 -12.61
N ALA A 77 -0.88 -11.95 -11.50
CA ALA A 77 -0.55 -11.42 -10.18
C ALA A 77 0.75 -12.00 -9.61
N ASP A 78 1.20 -13.16 -10.10
CA ASP A 78 2.45 -13.80 -9.68
C ASP A 78 3.64 -13.36 -10.55
N SER A 79 3.39 -12.51 -11.55
CA SER A 79 4.45 -11.97 -12.41
C SER A 79 5.41 -11.07 -11.61
N PRO A 80 6.70 -11.00 -12.02
CA PRO A 80 7.65 -10.11 -11.36
C PRO A 80 7.18 -8.66 -11.45
N SER A 81 7.45 -7.89 -10.39
CA SER A 81 7.11 -6.47 -10.35
C SER A 81 8.26 -5.59 -10.84
N LEU A 82 7.91 -4.47 -11.45
CA LEU A 82 8.81 -3.37 -11.78
C LEU A 82 8.63 -2.24 -10.77
N GLU A 83 9.76 -1.66 -10.34
CA GLU A 83 9.79 -0.45 -9.52
C GLU A 83 10.14 0.74 -10.41
N LEU A 84 9.25 1.73 -10.47
CA LEU A 84 9.40 2.92 -11.28
C LEU A 84 9.57 4.14 -10.38
N GLU A 85 10.64 4.91 -10.57
CA GLU A 85 10.79 6.20 -9.92
C GLU A 85 9.82 7.22 -10.52
N VAL A 86 9.00 7.83 -9.67
CA VAL A 86 7.99 8.82 -10.07
C VAL A 86 8.29 10.14 -9.38
N ARG A 87 8.19 11.21 -10.16
CA ARG A 87 8.30 12.59 -9.69
C ARG A 87 7.08 13.38 -10.17
N MET A 88 6.37 14.01 -9.24
CA MET A 88 5.12 14.71 -9.53
C MET A 88 5.11 16.09 -8.88
N LYS A 89 4.71 17.11 -9.63
CA LYS A 89 4.42 18.44 -9.09
C LYS A 89 2.92 18.56 -8.79
N LEU A 90 2.58 18.68 -7.52
CA LEU A 90 1.19 18.70 -7.07
C LEU A 90 0.56 20.08 -7.27
N SER A 91 -0.70 20.10 -7.67
CA SER A 91 -1.50 21.33 -7.67
C SER A 91 -1.68 21.86 -6.24
N ARG A 92 -1.74 23.18 -6.11
CA ARG A 92 -2.13 23.85 -4.86
C ARG A 92 -3.62 23.69 -4.55
N ILE A 93 -4.42 23.48 -5.59
CA ILE A 93 -5.88 23.35 -5.52
C ILE A 93 -6.24 21.92 -5.91
N GLN A 94 -6.97 21.23 -5.05
CA GLN A 94 -7.51 19.89 -5.26
C GLN A 94 -9.05 19.95 -5.16
N PRO A 95 -9.80 19.30 -6.06
CA PRO A 95 -9.32 18.55 -7.23
C PRO A 95 -8.68 19.47 -8.28
N ALA A 96 -7.80 18.91 -9.12
CA ALA A 96 -7.23 19.66 -10.23
C ALA A 96 -8.37 20.26 -11.09
N PRO A 97 -8.25 21.52 -11.55
CA PRO A 97 -9.26 22.11 -12.39
C PRO A 97 -9.40 21.26 -13.66
N LEU A 98 -10.57 20.68 -13.88
CA LEU A 98 -10.85 19.79 -15.02
C LEU A 98 -10.95 20.55 -16.35
N GLY A 99 -11.05 21.88 -16.30
CA GLY A 99 -11.24 22.75 -17.47
C GLY A 99 -10.27 22.50 -18.63
N PRO A 100 -8.96 22.31 -18.41
CA PRO A 100 -8.00 22.04 -19.48
C PRO A 100 -8.12 20.63 -20.10
N LEU A 101 -8.73 19.66 -19.42
CA LEU A 101 -8.87 18.28 -19.89
C LEU A 101 -10.21 18.01 -20.59
N LEU A 102 -11.18 18.92 -20.47
CA LEU A 102 -12.54 18.77 -21.01
C LEU A 102 -12.83 19.70 -22.20
N MET A 103 -11.84 20.43 -22.71
CA MET A 103 -12.00 21.19 -23.95
C MET A 103 -11.80 20.24 -25.15
N PRO A 104 -12.82 20.09 -26.04
CA PRO A 104 -12.73 19.27 -27.25
C PRO A 104 -11.78 19.85 -28.30
#